data_AF-E6UG94-F1
#
_entry.id   AF-E6UG94-F1
#
_cell.length_a   1.000
_cell.length_b   1.000
_cell.length_c   1.000
_cell.angle_alpha   90.00
_cell.angle_beta   90.00
_cell.angle_gamma   90.00
#
_symmetry.space_group_name_H-M   'P 1'
#
loop_
_entity.id
_entity.type
_entity.pdbx_description
1 polymer ?
#
loop_
_entity_poly.entity_id
_entity_poly.type
_entity_poly.pdbx_seq_one_letter_code
_entity_poly.pdbx_strand_id
1 'polypeptide(L)'
;MQNKTTEIATIRQAVRLQEWSELIKAQQASGLTIKQWCEENGIKPNTYYCRLKKIREQFVEAPAIVPLNIPQQQCQSEIHIGKNDLQISLPSDIDPETLLSLVKALC
;
A
#
# COMPACT_ATOMS: atom_id res chain seq x y z
N MET A 1 -33.12 -34.72 0.85
CA MET A 1 -32.99 -34.15 -0.52
C MET A 1 -32.50 -32.69 -0.54
N GLN A 2 -31.95 -32.13 0.56
CA GLN A 2 -31.53 -30.71 0.62
C GLN A 2 -30.07 -30.45 0.19
N ASN A 3 -29.23 -31.49 0.07
CA ASN A 3 -27.83 -31.41 -0.35
C ASN A 3 -27.65 -31.08 -1.84
N LYS A 4 -28.50 -31.67 -2.71
CA LYS A 4 -28.36 -31.54 -4.18
C LYS A 4 -28.56 -30.10 -4.68
N THR A 5 -29.41 -29.31 -4.03
CA THR A 5 -29.68 -27.91 -4.43
C THR A 5 -28.51 -26.98 -4.10
N THR A 6 -27.87 -27.19 -2.96
CA THR A 6 -26.70 -26.41 -2.54
C THR A 6 -25.50 -26.68 -3.45
N GLU A 7 -25.26 -27.94 -3.82
CA GLU A 7 -24.22 -28.32 -4.78
C GLU A 7 -24.42 -27.70 -6.17
N ILE A 8 -25.66 -27.70 -6.67
CA ILE A 8 -25.96 -27.05 -7.95
C ILE A 8 -25.74 -25.52 -7.87
N ALA A 9 -26.06 -24.90 -6.73
CA ALA A 9 -25.85 -23.47 -6.54
C ALA A 9 -24.35 -23.10 -6.49
N THR A 10 -23.53 -23.89 -5.82
CA THR A 10 -22.07 -23.66 -5.75
C THR A 10 -21.41 -23.85 -7.11
N ILE A 11 -21.80 -24.88 -7.87
CA ILE A 11 -21.30 -25.10 -9.24
C ILE A 11 -21.65 -23.91 -10.14
N ARG A 12 -22.90 -23.44 -10.11
CA ARG A 12 -23.32 -22.26 -10.89
C ARG A 12 -22.53 -21.01 -10.52
N GLN A 13 -22.21 -20.84 -9.24
CA GLN A 13 -21.39 -19.72 -8.78
C GLN A 13 -19.97 -19.81 -9.31
N ALA A 14 -19.34 -20.99 -9.27
CA ALA A 14 -18.00 -21.23 -9.79
C ALA A 14 -17.91 -20.94 -11.30
N VAL A 15 -18.89 -21.41 -12.09
CA VAL A 15 -18.95 -21.15 -13.53
C VAL A 15 -19.04 -19.65 -13.81
N ARG A 16 -19.92 -18.92 -13.12
CA ARG A 16 -20.04 -17.46 -13.30
C ARG A 16 -18.77 -16.72 -12.94
N LEU A 17 -18.08 -17.14 -11.88
CA LEU A 17 -16.80 -16.55 -11.49
C LEU A 17 -15.75 -16.75 -12.58
N GLN A 18 -15.69 -17.94 -13.18
CA GLN A 18 -14.80 -18.21 -14.30
C GLN A 18 -15.12 -17.31 -15.50
N GLU A 19 -16.38 -17.24 -15.94
CA GLU A 19 -16.82 -16.39 -17.05
C GLU A 19 -16.46 -14.91 -16.81
N TRP A 20 -16.70 -14.41 -15.59
CA TRP A 20 -16.37 -13.03 -15.24
C TRP A 20 -14.85 -12.79 -15.21
N SER A 21 -14.06 -13.81 -14.86
CA SER A 21 -12.60 -13.71 -14.86
C SER A 21 -12.05 -13.60 -16.29
N GLU A 22 -12.59 -14.38 -17.22
CA GLU A 22 -12.23 -14.34 -18.64
C GLU A 22 -12.61 -13.00 -19.26
N LEU A 23 -13.78 -12.47 -18.90
CA LEU A 23 -14.25 -11.15 -19.29
C LEU A 23 -13.29 -10.03 -18.84
N ILE A 24 -12.85 -10.05 -17.58
CA ILE A 24 -11.90 -9.05 -17.07
C ILE A 24 -10.54 -9.18 -17.76
N LYS A 25 -10.08 -10.40 -18.03
CA LYS A 25 -8.84 -10.62 -18.79
C LYS A 25 -8.96 -10.06 -20.21
N ALA A 26 -10.10 -10.27 -20.88
CA ALA A 26 -10.37 -9.70 -22.20
C ALA A 26 -10.39 -8.17 -22.17
N GLN A 27 -11.00 -7.56 -21.14
CA GLN A 27 -10.96 -6.10 -20.95
C GLN A 27 -9.53 -5.60 -20.78
N GLN A 28 -8.72 -6.25 -19.94
CA GLN A 28 -7.32 -5.87 -19.73
C GLN A 28 -6.47 -6.03 -21.00
N ALA A 29 -6.67 -7.11 -21.75
CA ALA A 29 -5.98 -7.35 -23.02
C ALA A 29 -6.38 -6.36 -24.13
N SER A 30 -7.59 -5.79 -24.07
CA SER A 30 -8.08 -4.84 -25.08
C SER A 30 -7.34 -3.50 -25.06
N GLY A 31 -6.73 -3.11 -23.93
CA GLY A 31 -6.15 -1.78 -23.76
C GLY A 31 -7.17 -0.63 -23.73
N LEU A 32 -8.46 -0.91 -23.88
CA LEU A 32 -9.53 0.08 -23.84
C LEU A 32 -9.86 0.47 -22.41
N THR A 33 -10.42 1.68 -22.24
CA THR A 33 -11.02 2.05 -20.95
C THR A 33 -12.21 1.14 -20.64
N ILE A 34 -12.48 0.91 -19.36
CA ILE A 34 -13.60 0.06 -18.92
C ILE A 34 -14.93 0.52 -19.55
N LYS A 35 -15.15 1.83 -19.66
CA LYS A 35 -16.38 2.39 -20.23
C LYS A 35 -16.55 2.03 -21.71
N GLN A 36 -15.51 2.22 -22.53
CA GLN A 36 -15.53 1.88 -23.96
C GLN A 36 -15.69 0.38 -24.16
N TRP A 37 -14.92 -0.43 -23.42
CA TRP A 37 -15.02 -1.88 -23.51
C TRP A 37 -16.42 -2.38 -23.11
N CYS A 38 -17.02 -1.80 -22.07
CA CYS A 38 -18.39 -2.10 -21.66
C CYS A 38 -19.42 -1.75 -22.76
N GLU A 39 -19.24 -0.62 -23.43
CA GLU A 39 -20.10 -0.18 -24.53
C GLU A 39 -20.02 -1.13 -25.74
N GLU A 40 -18.81 -1.50 -26.16
CA GLU A 40 -18.56 -2.44 -27.26
C GLU A 40 -19.11 -3.85 -26.98
N ASN A 41 -19.02 -4.31 -25.74
CA ASN A 41 -19.44 -5.65 -25.34
C ASN A 41 -20.89 -5.70 -24.82
N GLY A 42 -21.63 -4.59 -24.89
CA GLY A 42 -23.04 -4.52 -24.45
C GLY A 42 -23.23 -4.76 -22.94
N ILE A 43 -22.23 -4.43 -22.13
CA ILE A 43 -22.25 -4.63 -20.68
C ILE A 43 -22.47 -3.28 -19.99
N LYS A 44 -23.32 -3.25 -18.97
CA LYS A 44 -23.47 -2.05 -18.12
C LYS A 44 -22.22 -1.89 -17.24
N PRO A 45 -21.62 -0.69 -17.14
CA PRO A 45 -20.43 -0.47 -16.30
C PRO A 45 -20.63 -0.90 -14.84
N ASN A 46 -21.81 -0.65 -14.25
CA ASN A 46 -22.13 -1.10 -12.90
C ASN A 46 -22.04 -2.62 -12.76
N THR A 47 -22.52 -3.37 -13.76
CA THR A 47 -22.41 -4.84 -13.77
C THR A 47 -20.96 -5.28 -13.83
N TYR A 48 -20.12 -4.61 -14.63
CA TYR A 48 -18.69 -4.87 -14.67
C TYR A 48 -18.04 -4.71 -13.30
N TYR A 49 -18.25 -3.56 -12.64
CA TYR A 49 -17.69 -3.29 -11.32
C TYR A 49 -18.20 -4.26 -10.25
N CYS A 50 -19.49 -4.64 -10.28
CA CYS A 50 -20.04 -5.65 -9.38
C CYS A 50 -19.35 -7.01 -9.55
N ARG A 51 -19.11 -7.45 -10.79
CA ARG A 51 -18.40 -8.70 -11.11
C ARG A 51 -16.95 -8.64 -10.64
N LEU A 52 -16.26 -7.54 -10.92
CA LEU A 52 -14.87 -7.30 -10.48
C LEU A 52 -14.75 -7.32 -8.95
N LYS A 53 -15.69 -6.69 -8.23
CA LYS A 53 -15.76 -6.73 -6.77
C LYS A 53 -15.92 -8.15 -6.26
N LYS A 54 -16.86 -8.93 -6.83
CA LYS A 54 -17.11 -10.33 -6.44
C LYS A 54 -15.89 -11.23 -6.65
N ILE A 55 -15.16 -11.00 -7.73
CA ILE A 55 -13.90 -11.70 -8.00
C ILE A 55 -12.87 -11.32 -6.93
N ARG A 56 -12.65 -10.03 -6.67
CA ARG A 56 -11.70 -9.59 -5.62
C ARG A 56 -12.03 -10.17 -4.25
N GLU A 57 -13.30 -10.21 -3.87
CA GLU A 57 -13.76 -10.82 -2.61
C GLU A 57 -13.44 -12.32 -2.50
N GLN A 58 -13.29 -13.04 -3.61
CA GLN A 58 -12.89 -14.46 -3.62
C GLN A 58 -11.38 -14.66 -3.45
N PHE A 59 -10.57 -13.69 -3.89
CA PHE A 59 -9.09 -13.80 -3.88
C PHE A 59 -8.43 -13.01 -2.76
N VAL A 60 -9.13 -12.07 -2.13
CA VAL A 60 -8.64 -11.34 -0.96
C VAL A 60 -8.86 -12.21 0.26
N GLU A 61 -7.82 -12.92 0.70
CA GLU A 61 -7.73 -13.33 2.10
C GLU A 61 -7.73 -12.08 2.99
N ALA A 62 -8.25 -12.19 4.21
CA ALA A 62 -8.40 -11.07 5.14
C ALA A 62 -7.12 -10.23 5.15
N PRO A 63 -7.22 -8.88 5.12
CA PRO A 63 -6.05 -8.02 4.96
C PRO A 63 -5.02 -8.34 6.04
N ALA A 64 -3.93 -8.98 5.64
CA ALA A 64 -2.80 -9.23 6.51
C ALA A 64 -2.12 -7.88 6.76
N ILE A 65 -2.05 -7.45 8.01
CA ILE A 65 -1.29 -6.26 8.39
C ILE A 65 0.18 -6.58 8.15
N VAL A 66 0.71 -6.09 7.03
CA VAL A 66 2.13 -6.23 6.70
C VAL A 66 2.88 -5.06 7.34
N PRO A 67 3.89 -5.30 8.20
CA PRO A 67 4.68 -4.21 8.76
C PRO A 67 5.41 -3.48 7.64
N LEU A 68 5.12 -2.19 7.49
CA LEU A 68 5.86 -1.31 6.60
C LEU A 68 7.19 -0.97 7.27
N ASN A 69 8.30 -1.29 6.60
CA ASN A 69 9.62 -0.89 7.06
C ASN A 69 9.81 0.60 6.81
N ILE A 70 9.41 1.43 7.78
CA ILE A 70 9.65 2.87 7.76
C ILE A 70 11.15 3.07 8.04
N PRO A 71 11.93 3.68 7.12
CA PRO A 71 13.32 4.02 7.43
C PRO A 71 13.31 4.98 8.63
N GLN A 72 13.86 4.54 9.76
CA GLN A 72 14.04 5.38 10.93
C GLN A 72 14.97 6.54 10.54
N GLN A 73 14.42 7.75 10.36
CA GLN A 73 15.23 8.95 10.40
C GLN A 73 15.78 9.03 11.83
N GLN A 74 17.07 8.75 11.98
CA GLN A 74 17.80 9.03 13.20
C GLN A 74 17.87 10.55 13.32
N CYS A 75 17.00 11.14 14.15
CA CYS A 75 17.11 12.53 14.56
C CYS A 75 18.33 12.68 15.48
N GLN A 76 19.53 12.72 14.90
CA GLN A 76 20.72 13.15 15.63
C GLN A 76 20.67 14.68 15.69
N SER A 77 20.17 15.22 16.80
CA SER A 77 20.27 16.65 17.09
C SER A 77 21.74 17.00 17.33
N GLU A 78 22.27 17.94 16.55
CA GLU A 78 23.66 18.41 16.65
C GLU A 78 23.67 19.84 17.21
N ILE A 79 24.55 20.08 18.18
CA ILE A 79 24.82 21.39 18.77
C ILE A 79 25.96 22.01 17.96
N HIS A 80 25.76 23.23 17.45
CA HIS A 80 26.81 23.97 16.73
C HIS A 80 27.31 25.16 17.57
N ILE A 81 28.63 25.24 17.79
CA ILE A 81 29.31 26.34 18.48
C ILE A 81 30.22 27.06 17.48
N GLY A 82 30.11 28.39 17.39
CA GLY A 82 30.94 29.22 16.49
C GLY A 82 31.80 30.25 17.22
N LYS A 83 33.08 30.36 16.86
CA LYS A 83 33.99 31.45 17.25
C LYS A 83 34.87 31.86 16.07
N ASN A 84 34.71 33.09 15.58
CA ASN A 84 35.37 33.59 14.35
C ASN A 84 35.13 32.62 13.17
N ASP A 85 36.20 32.08 12.56
CA ASP A 85 36.15 31.09 11.48
C ASP A 85 36.05 29.63 11.96
N LEU A 86 36.00 29.39 13.27
CA LEU A 86 35.87 28.04 13.83
C LEU A 86 34.41 27.69 14.08
N GLN A 87 33.94 26.60 13.47
CA GLN A 87 32.64 25.98 13.73
C GLN A 87 32.85 24.57 14.29
N ILE A 88 32.25 24.29 15.44
CA ILE A 88 32.32 23.00 16.13
C ILE A 88 30.92 22.40 16.14
N SER A 89 30.82 21.17 15.65
CA SER A 89 29.61 20.32 15.70
C SER A 89 29.76 19.29 16.82
N LEU A 90 28.75 19.19 17.69
CA LEU A 90 28.74 18.32 18.86
C LEU A 90 27.42 17.54 18.93
N PRO A 91 27.42 16.28 19.37
CA PRO A 91 26.18 15.54 19.57
C PRO A 91 25.36 16.13 20.75
N SER A 92 24.02 16.08 20.67
CA SER A 92 23.15 16.63 21.72
C SER A 92 23.19 15.89 23.06
N ASP A 93 23.70 14.66 23.08
CA ASP A 93 23.89 13.84 24.29
C ASP A 93 25.25 14.07 24.98
N ILE A 94 25.98 15.11 24.58
CA ILE A 94 27.26 15.47 25.20
C ILE A 94 27.10 15.82 26.69
N ASP A 95 28.04 15.33 27.48
CA ASP A 95 28.11 15.61 28.91
C ASP A 95 28.28 17.13 29.18
N PRO A 96 27.51 17.71 30.12
CA PRO A 96 27.51 19.15 30.37
C PRO A 96 28.85 19.68 30.90
N GLU A 97 29.66 18.86 31.60
CA GLU A 97 30.97 19.27 32.09
C GLU A 97 31.97 19.41 30.93
N THR A 98 31.88 18.49 29.96
CA THR A 98 32.66 18.54 28.72
C THR A 98 32.26 19.76 27.87
N LEU A 99 30.95 20.01 27.72
CA LEU A 99 30.45 21.18 27.00
C LEU A 99 30.90 22.50 27.67
N LEU A 100 30.85 22.57 29.00
CA LEU A 100 31.31 23.74 29.74
C LEU A 100 32.83 23.97 29.59
N SER A 101 33.62 22.88 29.58
CA SER A 101 35.07 22.96 29.38
C SER A 101 35.43 23.49 27.99
N LEU A 102 34.70 23.07 26.95
CA LEU A 102 34.85 23.58 25.59
C LEU A 102 34.48 25.06 25.49
N VAL A 103 33.34 25.47 26.05
CA VAL A 103 32.92 26.88 26.05
C VAL A 103 33.94 27.76 26.79
N LYS A 104 34.49 27.30 27.92
CA LYS A 104 35.53 28.01 28.66
C LYS A 104 36.83 28.15 27.87
N ALA A 105 37.25 27.11 27.15
CA ALA A 105 38.45 27.17 26.30
C ALA A 105 38.27 28.11 25.10
N LEU A 106 37.02 28.32 24.67
CA LEU A 106 36.64 29.23 23.60
C LEU A 106 36.27 30.64 24.10
N CYS A 107 36.23 30.92 25.40
CA CYS A 107 36.13 32.30 25.88
C CYS A 107 37.54 32.88 25.97
#